data_AF-A0A3A8ZVT4-F1
#
_entry.id   AF-A0A3A8ZVT4-F1
#
_cell.length_a   1.000
_cell.length_b   1.000
_cell.length_c   1.000
_cell.angle_alpha   90.00
_cell.angle_beta   90.00
_cell.angle_gamma   90.00
#
_symmetry.space_group_name_H-M   'P 1'
#
loop_
_entity.id
_entity.type
_entity.pdbx_description
1 polymer ?
#
loop_
_entity_poly.entity_id
_entity_poly.type
_entity_poly.pdbx_seq_one_letter_code
_entity_poly.pdbx_strand_id
1 'polypeptide(L)'
;MISMQVSLSAMTVIDLKAAKKYIQYTANAGFQKIMLDLGLFCSGHALENYGKNTGAVEQEELSICLKRFLEQCGEKTFRIDTMRTPHLAWNTERTDLNDLMFRIAKESIQCCEVAGSRNLIVQPLFSGIDKESVWQENYSYLLELGHLAQQSRICLLLENQCRNMNGHFVRGVCSDVDEVAQWIDALNEALGDEVFGFCLDTAACNLCGQDMGEMVVILEKRLRSVLVRECDGLYESSRLAFTGMNSHGCGMDWAGLICGLRRMEFDGELIVDAHDTLRGFSPLLREQIYPLMKSVADYFVWQIEIERKIKKYSAWILFGAGQMCRNYMACYGRKYPPAFTCDNDAGLWGSFVCGLEVKSPKVLRQIPQDCVVIICNTYYKEIAKQLRDMGVVNIETFNDEYLPRR
;
A
#
# COMPACT_ATOMS: atom_id res chain seq x y z
N MET A 1 -7.09 -18.81 -3.83
CA MET A 1 -5.82 -18.06 -3.95
C MET A 1 -6.13 -16.69 -3.39
N ILE A 2 -5.52 -16.30 -2.27
CA ILE A 2 -5.72 -14.97 -1.68
C ILE A 2 -5.03 -13.98 -2.62
N SER A 3 -5.79 -13.00 -3.12
CA SER A 3 -5.25 -11.94 -3.97
C SER A 3 -4.86 -10.75 -3.09
N MET A 4 -3.86 -9.99 -3.51
CA MET A 4 -3.56 -8.70 -2.90
C MET A 4 -4.80 -7.80 -2.97
N GLN A 5 -5.02 -7.02 -1.91
CA GLN A 5 -6.16 -6.13 -1.78
C GLN A 5 -5.72 -4.68 -1.99
N VAL A 6 -6.65 -3.85 -2.45
CA VAL A 6 -6.42 -2.42 -2.65
C VAL A 6 -7.57 -1.64 -2.04
N SER A 7 -7.24 -0.64 -1.24
CA SER A 7 -8.19 0.33 -0.71
C SER A 7 -7.72 1.76 -0.92
N LEU A 8 -8.68 2.67 -0.88
CA LEU A 8 -8.42 4.12 -0.82
C LEU A 8 -8.59 4.59 0.63
N SER A 9 -7.67 5.41 1.13
CA SER A 9 -7.80 6.05 2.43
C SER A 9 -9.02 6.98 2.46
N ALA A 10 -9.87 6.86 3.49
CA ALA A 10 -11.02 7.73 3.69
C ALA A 10 -10.64 9.21 3.92
N MET A 11 -9.35 9.51 4.18
CA MET A 11 -8.84 10.88 4.27
C MET A 11 -9.05 11.68 2.97
N THR A 12 -9.28 11.03 1.83
CA THR A 12 -9.66 11.71 0.58
C THR A 12 -11.06 12.33 0.63
N VAL A 13 -11.88 12.01 1.65
CA VAL A 13 -13.13 12.71 1.97
C VAL A 13 -12.79 14.03 2.66
N ILE A 14 -12.52 15.06 1.85
CA ILE A 14 -12.01 16.35 2.35
C ILE A 14 -13.07 17.15 3.13
N ASP A 15 -14.35 16.92 2.88
CA ASP A 15 -15.45 17.58 3.59
C ASP A 15 -16.50 16.56 4.03
N LEU A 16 -16.54 16.32 5.35
CA LEU A 16 -17.46 15.39 6.00
C LEU A 16 -18.92 15.78 5.88
N LYS A 17 -19.24 17.08 5.73
CA LYS A 17 -20.63 17.54 5.50
C LYS A 17 -21.12 17.17 4.11
N ALA A 18 -20.19 16.94 3.19
CA ALA A 18 -20.44 16.51 1.82
C ALA A 18 -19.85 15.12 1.54
N ALA A 19 -19.72 14.24 2.55
CA ALA A 19 -19.01 12.97 2.41
C ALA A 19 -19.57 12.11 1.27
N LYS A 20 -20.90 12.09 1.11
CA LYS A 20 -21.60 11.39 0.02
C LYS A 20 -21.04 11.70 -1.37
N LYS A 21 -20.60 12.95 -1.62
CA LYS A 21 -19.99 13.36 -2.89
C LYS A 21 -18.64 12.67 -3.14
N TYR A 22 -17.76 12.66 -2.14
CA TYR A 22 -16.43 12.04 -2.26
C TYR A 22 -16.50 10.52 -2.26
N ILE A 23 -17.44 9.96 -1.50
CA ILE A 23 -17.81 8.53 -1.56
C ILE A 23 -18.30 8.18 -2.99
N GLN A 24 -19.05 9.09 -3.64
CA GLN A 24 -19.43 8.91 -5.04
C GLN A 24 -18.24 8.85 -5.98
N TYR A 25 -17.27 9.75 -5.84
CA TYR A 25 -16.06 9.76 -6.65
C TYR A 25 -15.22 8.50 -6.46
N THR A 26 -15.09 8.03 -5.22
CA THR A 26 -14.38 6.78 -4.88
C THR A 26 -14.97 5.57 -5.61
N ALA A 27 -16.30 5.42 -5.54
CA ALA A 27 -17.00 4.34 -6.24
C ALA A 27 -16.95 4.49 -7.77
N ASN A 28 -17.11 5.70 -8.30
CA ASN A 28 -17.05 5.96 -9.74
C ASN A 28 -15.66 5.64 -10.32
N ALA A 29 -14.61 5.85 -9.55
CA ALA A 29 -13.25 5.45 -9.92
C ALA A 29 -13.04 3.93 -9.85
N GLY A 30 -13.98 3.16 -9.30
CA GLY A 30 -13.90 1.69 -9.27
C GLY A 30 -13.20 1.11 -8.04
N PHE A 31 -13.02 1.89 -6.97
CA PHE A 31 -12.62 1.33 -5.68
C PHE A 31 -13.78 0.55 -5.05
N GLN A 32 -13.49 -0.63 -4.54
CA GLN A 32 -14.47 -1.50 -3.84
C GLN A 32 -14.24 -1.50 -2.32
N LYS A 33 -13.08 -0.99 -1.88
CA LYS A 33 -12.66 -0.97 -0.49
C LYS A 33 -12.14 0.39 -0.10
N ILE A 34 -12.31 0.73 1.16
CA ILE A 34 -11.70 1.90 1.78
C ILE A 34 -10.99 1.48 3.07
N MET A 35 -9.88 2.14 3.37
CA MET A 35 -9.31 2.14 4.71
C MET A 35 -9.92 3.32 5.45
N LEU A 36 -10.61 3.07 6.56
CA LEU A 36 -11.22 4.15 7.34
C LEU A 36 -10.24 4.67 8.39
N ASP A 37 -9.67 5.83 8.12
CA ASP A 37 -8.84 6.57 9.05
C ASP A 37 -9.74 7.38 10.00
N LEU A 38 -9.74 7.04 11.29
CA LEU A 38 -10.53 7.71 12.31
C LEU A 38 -10.00 9.11 12.64
N GLY A 39 -8.79 9.46 12.18
CA GLY A 39 -8.29 10.83 12.13
C GLY A 39 -9.18 11.78 11.33
N LEU A 40 -10.05 11.24 10.47
CA LEU A 40 -11.12 12.00 9.82
C LEU A 40 -12.08 12.65 10.84
N PHE A 41 -12.32 11.99 11.97
CA PHE A 41 -13.21 12.45 13.04
C PHE A 41 -12.44 13.15 14.17
N CYS A 42 -11.21 12.73 14.43
CA CYS A 42 -10.31 13.34 15.41
C CYS A 42 -8.96 13.67 14.76
N SER A 43 -8.87 14.81 14.09
CA SER A 43 -7.64 15.19 13.35
C SER A 43 -6.46 15.45 14.29
N GLY A 44 -5.23 15.33 13.77
CA GLY A 44 -4.02 15.74 14.50
C GLY A 44 -4.09 17.19 15.02
N HIS A 45 -4.70 18.11 14.25
CA HIS A 45 -4.95 19.48 14.72
C HIS A 45 -5.88 19.54 15.94
N ALA A 46 -6.89 18.67 16.01
CA ALA A 46 -7.77 18.59 17.17
C ALA A 46 -7.03 18.05 18.40
N LEU A 47 -6.16 17.05 18.22
CA LEU A 47 -5.30 16.52 19.28
C LEU A 47 -4.32 17.58 19.80
N GLU A 48 -3.68 18.35 18.92
CA GLU A 48 -2.79 19.45 19.31
C GLU A 48 -3.46 20.54 20.16
N ASN A 49 -4.77 20.73 19.96
CA ASN A 49 -5.56 21.71 20.70
C ASN A 49 -6.38 21.10 21.85
N TYR A 50 -6.28 19.79 22.08
CA TYR A 50 -6.99 19.13 23.16
C TYR A 50 -6.60 19.71 24.52
N GLY A 51 -7.61 20.10 25.32
CA GLY A 51 -7.43 20.69 26.64
C GLY A 51 -7.04 22.17 26.65
N LYS A 52 -6.86 22.82 25.48
CA LYS A 52 -6.63 24.26 25.39
C LYS A 52 -7.97 25.00 25.44
N ASN A 53 -8.06 26.08 26.22
CA ASN A 53 -9.26 26.93 26.40
C ASN A 53 -9.63 27.76 25.14
N THR A 54 -9.44 27.21 23.95
CA THR A 54 -9.74 27.84 22.67
C THR A 54 -11.08 27.31 22.16
N GLY A 55 -12.19 27.69 22.82
CA GLY A 55 -13.55 27.43 22.35
C GLY A 55 -13.83 25.99 21.94
N ALA A 56 -13.34 25.02 22.72
CA ALA A 56 -13.34 23.61 22.37
C ALA A 56 -14.76 23.14 22.00
N VAL A 57 -14.92 22.72 20.75
CA VAL A 57 -16.04 21.87 20.35
C VAL A 57 -15.88 20.59 21.16
N GLU A 58 -16.90 20.20 21.93
CA GLU A 58 -16.92 18.89 22.59
C GLU A 58 -16.60 17.83 21.53
N GLN A 59 -15.52 17.07 21.74
CA GLN A 59 -15.19 15.96 20.86
C GLN A 59 -16.28 14.92 21.03
N GLU A 60 -17.09 14.78 19.99
CA GLU A 60 -18.09 13.72 19.89
C GLU A 60 -17.39 12.35 19.82
N GLU A 61 -17.98 11.33 20.44
CA GLU A 61 -17.45 9.97 20.42
C GLU A 61 -17.20 9.50 18.97
N LEU A 62 -16.06 8.85 18.74
CA LEU A 62 -15.71 8.25 17.44
C LEU A 62 -16.79 7.27 16.99
N SER A 63 -17.42 6.57 17.93
CA SER A 63 -18.51 5.63 17.64
C SER A 63 -19.72 6.31 16.98
N ILE A 64 -20.04 7.54 17.38
CA ILE A 64 -21.16 8.34 16.83
C ILE A 64 -20.76 8.88 15.46
N CYS A 65 -19.55 9.44 15.35
CA CYS A 65 -19.01 9.92 14.08
C CYS A 65 -18.96 8.81 13.02
N LEU A 66 -18.50 7.62 13.41
CA LEU A 66 -18.46 6.43 12.56
C LEU A 66 -19.84 6.07 12.04
N LYS A 67 -20.85 5.92 12.92
CA LYS A 67 -22.22 5.58 12.51
C LYS A 67 -22.74 6.56 11.47
N ARG A 68 -22.54 7.86 11.71
CA ARG A 68 -22.96 8.94 10.81
C ARG A 68 -22.24 8.89 9.46
N PHE A 69 -20.95 8.52 9.45
CA PHE A 69 -20.20 8.32 8.21
C PHE A 69 -20.71 7.09 7.44
N LEU A 70 -20.93 5.97 8.11
CA LEU A 70 -21.46 4.75 7.50
C LEU A 70 -22.87 4.97 6.92
N GLU A 71 -23.72 5.75 7.59
CA GLU A 71 -25.02 6.18 7.06
C GLU A 71 -24.87 6.99 5.76
N GLN A 72 -23.86 7.87 5.68
CA GLN A 72 -23.57 8.64 4.48
C GLN A 72 -23.04 7.79 3.32
N CYS A 73 -22.45 6.63 3.58
CA CYS A 73 -22.13 5.65 2.53
C CYS A 73 -23.41 5.14 1.82
N GLY A 74 -24.55 5.11 2.53
CA GLY A 74 -25.86 4.77 1.96
C GLY A 74 -25.88 3.37 1.32
N GLU A 75 -26.45 3.25 0.13
CA GLU A 75 -26.52 1.97 -0.62
C GLU A 75 -25.14 1.48 -1.12
N LYS A 76 -24.11 2.33 -1.06
CA LYS A 76 -22.77 1.94 -1.51
C LYS A 76 -22.08 1.15 -0.42
N THR A 77 -22.01 -0.16 -0.64
CA THR A 77 -21.32 -1.06 0.27
C THR A 77 -19.85 -1.09 -0.10
N PHE A 78 -19.04 -0.26 0.57
CA PHE A 78 -17.59 -0.44 0.60
C PHE A 78 -17.24 -1.46 1.67
N ARG A 79 -16.28 -2.33 1.36
CA ARG A 79 -15.68 -3.19 2.38
C ARG A 79 -14.61 -2.38 3.12
N ILE A 80 -14.70 -2.36 4.45
CA ILE A 80 -13.72 -1.74 5.35
C ILE A 80 -12.95 -2.88 6.01
N ASP A 81 -11.81 -3.26 5.45
CA ASP A 81 -10.98 -4.36 5.98
C ASP A 81 -9.96 -3.90 7.00
N THR A 82 -9.57 -2.62 6.91
CA THR A 82 -8.57 -1.98 7.75
C THR A 82 -9.06 -0.61 8.18
N MET A 83 -8.81 -0.28 9.43
CA MET A 83 -9.01 1.05 9.99
C MET A 83 -7.68 1.59 10.52
N ARG A 84 -7.59 2.90 10.74
CA ARG A 84 -6.42 3.53 11.36
C ARG A 84 -6.87 4.43 12.52
N THR A 85 -6.19 4.34 13.66
CA THR A 85 -6.45 5.20 14.81
C THR A 85 -6.14 6.65 14.46
N PRO A 86 -6.82 7.64 15.08
CA PRO A 86 -6.29 9.01 15.12
C PRO A 86 -4.84 9.00 15.59
N HIS A 87 -3.99 9.81 14.97
CA HIS A 87 -2.55 9.81 15.25
C HIS A 87 -2.03 11.21 15.57
N LEU A 88 -0.99 11.27 16.40
CA LEU A 88 -0.25 12.49 16.66
C LEU A 88 0.69 12.77 15.49
N ALA A 89 0.81 14.04 15.11
CA ALA A 89 1.82 14.45 14.13
C ALA A 89 3.21 14.16 14.66
N TRP A 90 4.13 13.68 13.82
CA TRP A 90 5.49 13.30 14.25
C TRP A 90 6.33 14.48 14.76
N ASN A 91 5.89 15.71 14.49
CA ASN A 91 6.49 16.96 14.98
C ASN A 91 5.78 17.54 16.20
N THR A 92 4.85 16.82 16.83
CA THR A 92 4.18 17.26 18.05
C THR A 92 5.18 17.56 19.17
N GLU A 93 4.89 18.61 19.93
CA GLU A 93 5.61 18.95 21.17
C GLU A 93 4.81 18.52 22.41
N ARG A 94 3.62 17.93 22.23
CA ARG A 94 2.74 17.48 23.32
C ARG A 94 3.25 16.20 23.93
N THR A 95 3.60 16.23 25.21
CA THR A 95 4.09 15.06 25.97
C THR A 95 3.06 14.48 26.93
N ASP A 96 1.88 15.10 27.03
CA ASP A 96 0.82 14.81 28.00
C ASP A 96 -0.36 14.01 27.43
N LEU A 97 -0.26 13.55 26.18
CA LEU A 97 -1.38 12.95 25.45
C LEU A 97 -1.42 11.42 25.46
N ASN A 98 -0.44 10.72 26.05
CA ASN A 98 -0.37 9.25 25.97
C ASN A 98 -1.63 8.56 26.54
N ASP A 99 -2.17 9.03 27.67
CA ASP A 99 -3.43 8.51 28.23
C ASP A 99 -4.65 8.77 27.32
N LEU A 100 -4.67 9.91 26.63
CA LEU A 100 -5.71 10.20 25.64
C LEU A 100 -5.58 9.27 24.44
N MET A 101 -4.38 9.09 23.91
CA MET A 101 -4.12 8.19 22.78
C MET A 101 -4.52 6.75 23.12
N PHE A 102 -4.30 6.33 24.36
CA PHE A 102 -4.76 5.03 24.83
C PHE A 102 -6.27 4.88 24.87
N ARG A 103 -7.00 5.87 25.40
CA ARG A 103 -8.48 5.86 25.35
C ARG A 103 -9.00 5.83 23.92
N ILE A 104 -8.41 6.64 23.03
CA ILE A 104 -8.74 6.70 21.61
C ILE A 104 -8.49 5.35 20.93
N ALA A 105 -7.37 4.67 21.23
CA ALA A 105 -7.07 3.36 20.67
C ALA A 105 -8.08 2.29 21.09
N LYS A 106 -8.51 2.28 22.38
CA LYS A 106 -9.56 1.37 22.86
C LYS A 106 -10.90 1.63 22.17
N GLU A 107 -11.30 2.89 22.04
CA GLU A 107 -12.52 3.26 21.31
C GLU A 107 -12.41 2.88 19.82
N SER A 108 -11.23 3.03 19.24
CA SER A 108 -10.97 2.64 17.85
C SER A 108 -11.10 1.13 17.61
N ILE A 109 -10.75 0.29 18.60
CA ILE A 109 -11.00 -1.17 18.55
C ILE A 109 -12.51 -1.45 18.51
N GLN A 110 -13.31 -0.73 19.32
CA GLN A 110 -14.77 -0.86 19.29
C GLN A 110 -15.36 -0.39 17.96
N CYS A 111 -14.87 0.73 17.42
CA CYS A 111 -15.22 1.20 16.08
C CYS A 111 -14.88 0.17 15.00
N CYS A 112 -13.72 -0.48 15.11
CA CYS A 112 -13.27 -1.53 14.20
C CYS A 112 -14.22 -2.74 14.22
N GLU A 113 -14.67 -3.16 15.41
CA GLU A 113 -15.67 -4.22 15.56
C GLU A 113 -17.02 -3.83 14.92
N VAL A 114 -17.52 -2.61 15.19
CA VAL A 114 -18.79 -2.10 14.62
C VAL A 114 -18.73 -2.01 13.10
N ALA A 115 -17.59 -1.61 12.53
CA ALA A 115 -17.38 -1.54 11.09
C ALA A 115 -17.20 -2.92 10.44
N GLY A 116 -17.04 -4.00 11.24
CA GLY A 116 -16.73 -5.34 10.75
C GLY A 116 -15.30 -5.47 10.18
N SER A 117 -14.42 -4.53 10.51
CA SER A 117 -13.03 -4.51 10.09
C SER A 117 -12.21 -5.53 10.88
N ARG A 118 -11.13 -6.03 10.28
CA ARG A 118 -10.27 -7.07 10.88
C ARG A 118 -8.87 -6.58 11.22
N ASN A 119 -8.48 -5.43 10.70
CA ASN A 119 -7.20 -4.82 11.01
C ASN A 119 -7.41 -3.39 11.55
N LEU A 120 -6.59 -3.01 12.52
CA LEU A 120 -6.51 -1.64 13.04
C LEU A 120 -5.05 -1.22 13.08
N ILE A 121 -4.69 -0.22 12.28
CA ILE A 121 -3.38 0.43 12.32
C ILE A 121 -3.33 1.32 13.55
N VAL A 122 -2.33 1.09 14.41
CA VAL A 122 -2.14 1.79 15.68
C VAL A 122 -0.76 2.43 15.67
N GLN A 123 -0.70 3.72 15.95
CA GLN A 123 0.56 4.45 16.16
C GLN A 123 1.16 4.04 17.52
N PRO A 124 2.38 3.47 17.57
CA PRO A 124 3.10 3.29 18.82
C PRO A 124 3.31 4.63 19.54
N LEU A 125 3.32 4.63 20.88
CA LEU A 125 3.60 5.83 21.66
C LEU A 125 5.04 6.27 21.43
N PHE A 126 5.25 7.57 21.22
CA PHE A 126 6.59 8.14 20.97
C PHE A 126 6.84 9.46 21.70
N SER A 127 5.80 10.27 21.92
CA SER A 127 5.97 11.61 22.47
C SER A 127 6.10 11.58 23.98
N GLY A 128 7.06 12.35 24.52
CA GLY A 128 7.33 12.43 25.95
C GLY A 128 7.96 11.17 26.56
N ILE A 129 8.41 10.22 25.73
CA ILE A 129 8.97 8.94 26.18
C ILE A 129 10.48 8.93 25.96
N ASP A 130 11.23 8.63 27.01
CA ASP A 130 12.69 8.49 26.94
C ASP A 130 13.09 7.28 26.10
N LYS A 131 14.15 7.44 25.30
CA LYS A 131 14.62 6.39 24.35
C LYS A 131 14.83 5.03 25.01
N GLU A 132 15.31 5.01 26.25
CA GLU A 132 15.58 3.78 27.02
C GLU A 132 14.29 3.09 27.50
N SER A 133 13.20 3.85 27.64
CA SER A 133 11.89 3.38 28.12
C SER A 133 10.90 3.10 26.97
N VAL A 134 11.23 3.47 25.73
CA VAL A 134 10.35 3.35 24.55
C VAL A 134 9.74 1.96 24.43
N TRP A 135 10.55 0.90 24.56
CA TRP A 135 10.03 -0.46 24.49
C TRP A 135 9.13 -0.79 25.68
N GLN A 136 9.55 -0.49 26.92
CA GLN A 136 8.79 -0.86 28.11
C GLN A 136 7.40 -0.20 28.15
N GLU A 137 7.33 1.08 27.81
CA GLU A 137 6.09 1.85 27.75
C GLU A 137 5.17 1.32 26.63
N ASN A 138 5.73 1.11 25.43
CA ASN A 138 4.96 0.55 24.32
C ASN A 138 4.53 -0.89 24.56
N TYR A 139 5.35 -1.73 25.18
CA TYR A 139 5.01 -3.11 25.48
C TYR A 139 3.78 -3.16 26.39
N SER A 140 3.76 -2.36 27.47
CA SER A 140 2.63 -2.28 28.39
C SER A 140 1.36 -1.77 27.70
N TYR A 141 1.49 -0.68 26.94
CA TYR A 141 0.41 -0.07 26.16
C TYR A 141 -0.17 -1.03 25.11
N LEU A 142 0.69 -1.63 24.28
CA LEU A 142 0.29 -2.52 23.20
C LEU A 142 -0.27 -3.83 23.75
N LEU A 143 0.32 -4.42 24.79
CA LEU A 143 -0.17 -5.68 25.35
C LEU A 143 -1.60 -5.54 25.88
N GLU A 144 -1.94 -4.43 26.55
CA GLU A 144 -3.32 -4.19 26.99
C GLU A 144 -4.28 -4.02 25.81
N LEU A 145 -3.89 -3.27 24.76
CA LEU A 145 -4.68 -3.18 23.53
C LEU A 145 -4.85 -4.54 22.85
N GLY A 146 -3.80 -5.37 22.85
CA GLY A 146 -3.79 -6.70 22.26
C GLY A 146 -4.80 -7.63 22.93
N HIS A 147 -4.89 -7.63 24.27
CA HIS A 147 -5.92 -8.39 24.98
C HIS A 147 -7.36 -7.96 24.59
N LEU A 148 -7.59 -6.66 24.40
CA LEU A 148 -8.89 -6.16 23.92
C LEU A 148 -9.15 -6.60 22.47
N ALA A 149 -8.14 -6.48 21.60
CA ALA A 149 -8.25 -6.84 20.18
C ALA A 149 -8.49 -8.35 19.97
N GLN A 150 -7.92 -9.22 20.82
CA GLN A 150 -8.17 -10.66 20.80
C GLN A 150 -9.65 -11.00 20.99
N GLN A 151 -10.34 -10.31 21.91
CA GLN A 151 -11.76 -10.55 22.20
C GLN A 151 -12.64 -10.30 20.96
N SER A 152 -12.30 -9.28 20.18
CA SER A 152 -13.03 -8.89 18.97
C SER A 152 -12.44 -9.50 17.68
N ARG A 153 -11.38 -10.33 17.78
CA ARG A 153 -10.64 -10.92 16.65
C ARG A 153 -10.17 -9.87 15.64
N ILE A 154 -9.49 -8.85 16.15
CA ILE A 154 -8.89 -7.75 15.39
C ILE A 154 -7.36 -7.90 15.47
N CYS A 155 -6.70 -7.75 14.34
CA CYS A 155 -5.25 -7.67 14.25
C CYS A 155 -4.81 -6.20 14.37
N LEU A 156 -3.89 -5.92 15.30
CA LEU A 156 -3.31 -4.59 15.49
C LEU A 156 -2.04 -4.47 14.64
N LEU A 157 -2.01 -3.47 13.77
CA LEU A 157 -0.88 -3.24 12.87
C LEU A 157 -0.05 -2.07 13.39
N LEU A 158 1.18 -2.32 13.81
CA LEU A 158 2.11 -1.25 14.17
C LEU A 158 2.54 -0.52 12.90
N GLU A 159 2.80 0.78 12.99
CA GLU A 159 3.31 1.59 11.88
C GLU A 159 4.70 2.17 12.18
N ASN A 160 5.56 2.26 11.16
CA ASN A 160 6.85 2.96 11.26
C ASN A 160 6.63 4.47 11.36
N GLN A 161 7.43 5.11 12.21
CA GLN A 161 7.30 6.53 12.51
C GLN A 161 8.60 7.30 12.26
N CYS A 162 8.44 8.61 12.11
CA CYS A 162 9.54 9.56 12.17
C CYS A 162 9.58 10.23 13.55
N ARG A 163 10.74 10.79 13.90
CA ARG A 163 10.92 11.67 15.05
C ARG A 163 11.45 13.01 14.57
N ASN A 164 10.80 14.09 14.98
CA ASN A 164 11.31 15.44 14.73
C ASN A 164 12.49 15.76 15.66
N MET A 165 13.61 16.18 15.09
CA MET A 165 14.78 16.71 15.78
C MET A 165 15.11 18.09 15.20
N ASN A 166 14.73 19.15 15.92
CA ASN A 166 14.99 20.55 15.53
C ASN A 166 14.48 20.89 14.12
N GLY A 167 13.33 20.37 13.71
CA GLY A 167 12.74 20.61 12.39
C GLY A 167 13.17 19.61 11.32
N HIS A 168 14.00 18.62 11.65
CA HIS A 168 14.42 17.55 10.75
C HIS A 168 13.86 16.21 11.21
N PHE A 169 13.23 15.47 10.30
CA PHE A 169 12.79 14.11 10.60
C PHE A 169 13.94 13.13 10.54
N VAL A 170 14.04 12.30 11.59
CA VAL A 170 14.93 11.15 11.68
C VAL A 170 14.12 9.90 12.02
N ARG A 171 14.78 8.74 11.95
CA ARG A 171 14.21 7.43 12.34
C ARG A 171 13.59 7.49 13.74
N GLY A 172 12.30 7.15 13.83
CA GLY A 172 11.50 7.13 15.06
C GLY A 172 11.15 5.71 15.54
N VAL A 173 10.11 5.58 16.36
CA VAL A 173 9.63 4.28 16.85
C VAL A 173 9.20 3.39 15.68
N CYS A 174 9.52 2.10 15.75
CA CYS A 174 9.25 1.10 14.71
C CYS A 174 9.85 1.43 13.32
N SER A 175 10.90 2.25 13.25
CA SER A 175 11.64 2.49 11.99
C SER A 175 12.85 1.56 11.80
N ASP A 176 13.31 0.90 12.86
CA ASP A 176 14.27 -0.20 12.75
C ASP A 176 13.49 -1.51 12.56
N VAL A 177 13.77 -2.20 11.45
CA VAL A 177 12.99 -3.36 11.04
C VAL A 177 13.26 -4.60 11.90
N ASP A 178 14.50 -4.78 12.36
CA ASP A 178 14.85 -5.89 13.23
C ASP A 178 14.23 -5.71 14.61
N GLU A 179 14.25 -4.46 15.12
CA GLU A 179 13.59 -4.10 16.38
C GLU A 179 12.09 -4.35 16.30
N VAL A 180 11.40 -3.87 15.27
CA VAL A 180 9.94 -4.04 15.18
C VAL A 180 9.53 -5.50 14.96
N ALA A 181 10.34 -6.29 14.24
CA ALA A 181 10.09 -7.74 14.12
C ALA A 181 10.13 -8.41 15.51
N GLN A 182 11.12 -8.07 16.34
CA GLN A 182 11.21 -8.56 17.72
C GLN A 182 10.04 -8.09 18.58
N TRP A 183 9.60 -6.84 18.44
CA TRP A 183 8.44 -6.31 19.17
C TRP A 183 7.16 -7.10 18.85
N ILE A 184 6.89 -7.30 17.56
CA ILE A 184 5.70 -8.04 17.10
C ILE A 184 5.74 -9.48 17.61
N ASP A 185 6.89 -10.15 17.52
CA ASP A 185 7.04 -11.52 17.98
C ASP A 185 6.84 -11.65 19.49
N ALA A 186 7.46 -10.76 20.28
CA ALA A 186 7.33 -10.76 21.73
C ALA A 186 5.88 -10.50 22.18
N LEU A 187 5.17 -9.57 21.53
CA LEU A 187 3.76 -9.28 21.82
C LEU A 187 2.86 -10.47 21.46
N ASN A 188 3.06 -11.08 20.29
CA ASN A 188 2.29 -12.25 19.86
C ASN A 188 2.57 -13.47 20.73
N GLU A 189 3.82 -13.68 21.15
CA GLU A 189 4.19 -14.74 22.10
C GLU A 189 3.50 -14.55 23.45
N ALA A 190 3.51 -13.33 24.00
CA ALA A 190 2.85 -13.00 25.26
C ALA A 190 1.32 -13.20 25.20
N LEU A 191 0.71 -12.98 24.04
CA LEU A 191 -0.73 -13.15 23.81
C LEU A 191 -1.13 -14.57 23.39
N GLY A 192 -0.16 -15.40 23.00
CA GLY A 192 -0.37 -16.76 22.51
C GLY A 192 -1.13 -16.86 21.19
N ASP A 193 -1.19 -15.77 20.40
CA ASP A 193 -1.91 -15.69 19.12
C ASP A 193 -1.27 -14.63 18.19
N GLU A 194 -1.52 -14.69 16.88
CA GLU A 194 -1.04 -13.70 15.90
C GLU A 194 -1.94 -12.45 15.91
N VAL A 195 -1.87 -11.67 16.98
CA VAL A 195 -2.68 -10.45 17.22
C VAL A 195 -2.03 -9.21 16.60
N PHE A 196 -0.72 -9.19 16.48
CA PHE A 196 0.07 -8.08 15.94
C PHE A 196 0.63 -8.39 14.57
N GLY A 197 0.57 -7.38 13.71
CA GLY A 197 1.27 -7.30 12.44
C GLY A 197 1.83 -5.90 12.22
N PHE A 198 2.15 -5.61 10.96
CA PHE A 198 2.77 -4.35 10.57
C PHE A 198 2.08 -3.71 9.37
N CYS A 199 1.96 -2.39 9.43
CA CYS A 199 1.60 -1.52 8.32
C CYS A 199 2.82 -0.67 7.96
N LEU A 200 3.38 -0.90 6.77
CA LEU A 200 4.50 -0.10 6.27
C LEU A 200 3.99 1.23 5.71
N ASP A 201 4.32 2.32 6.37
CA ASP A 201 4.11 3.69 5.89
C ASP A 201 5.29 4.13 5.01
N THR A 202 5.00 4.29 3.72
CA THR A 202 6.03 4.58 2.74
C THR A 202 6.57 6.02 2.90
N ALA A 203 5.76 7.00 3.35
CA ALA A 203 6.24 8.37 3.56
C ALA A 203 7.23 8.47 4.73
N ALA A 204 7.03 7.69 5.80
CA ALA A 204 8.00 7.59 6.89
C ALA A 204 9.35 7.03 6.42
N CYS A 205 9.34 6.05 5.50
CA CYS A 205 10.57 5.53 4.89
C CYS A 205 11.29 6.61 4.09
N ASN A 206 10.56 7.40 3.29
CA ASN A 206 11.12 8.47 2.48
C ASN A 206 11.80 9.56 3.33
N LEU A 207 11.12 10.03 4.38
CA LEU A 207 11.66 11.06 5.29
C LEU A 207 12.94 10.63 6.03
N CYS A 208 13.12 9.32 6.22
CA CYS A 208 14.21 8.78 7.03
C CYS A 208 15.24 7.95 6.24
N GLY A 209 15.15 7.93 4.91
CA GLY A 209 16.03 7.15 4.03
C GLY A 209 16.06 5.66 4.41
N GLN A 210 14.89 5.05 4.57
CA GLN A 210 14.77 3.61 4.89
C GLN A 210 14.62 2.78 3.62
N ASP A 211 15.25 1.61 3.58
CA ASP A 211 15.12 0.67 2.46
C ASP A 211 13.80 -0.12 2.58
N MET A 212 12.81 0.30 1.80
CA MET A 212 11.49 -0.36 1.80
C MET A 212 11.56 -1.81 1.33
N GLY A 213 12.51 -2.17 0.47
CA GLY A 213 12.67 -3.54 -0.02
C GLY A 213 13.19 -4.48 1.08
N GLU A 214 14.20 -4.03 1.83
CA GLU A 214 14.70 -4.73 3.02
C GLU A 214 13.62 -4.88 4.08
N MET A 215 12.85 -3.80 4.35
CA MET A 215 11.75 -3.85 5.32
C MET A 215 10.72 -4.93 4.96
N VAL A 216 10.31 -4.99 3.70
CA VAL A 216 9.37 -6.01 3.21
C VAL A 216 9.92 -7.42 3.38
N VAL A 217 11.22 -7.63 3.11
CA VAL A 217 11.86 -8.94 3.21
C VAL A 217 12.00 -9.39 4.66
N ILE A 218 12.30 -8.52 5.60
CA ILE A 218 12.49 -8.91 7.02
C ILE A 218 11.15 -9.10 7.73
N LEU A 219 10.16 -8.26 7.43
CA LEU A 219 8.84 -8.37 8.04
C LEU A 219 8.10 -9.64 7.58
N GLU A 220 8.30 -10.07 6.33
CA GLU A 220 7.68 -11.26 5.73
C GLU A 220 6.17 -11.33 6.04
N LYS A 221 5.72 -12.40 6.72
CA LYS A 221 4.32 -12.64 7.10
C LYS A 221 3.76 -11.62 8.11
N ARG A 222 4.62 -10.84 8.79
CA ARG A 222 4.20 -9.78 9.72
C ARG A 222 3.67 -8.57 8.97
N LEU A 223 4.14 -8.32 7.74
CA LEU A 223 3.64 -7.23 6.92
C LEU A 223 2.22 -7.58 6.42
N ARG A 224 1.21 -6.87 6.94
CA ARG A 224 -0.21 -7.09 6.57
C ARG A 224 -0.74 -6.01 5.64
N SER A 225 -0.20 -4.79 5.72
CA SER A 225 -0.59 -3.68 4.86
C SER A 225 0.58 -2.76 4.52
N VAL A 226 0.43 -2.00 3.43
CA VAL A 226 1.34 -0.93 3.04
C VAL A 226 0.51 0.32 2.79
N LEU A 227 0.77 1.38 3.55
CA LEU A 227 0.22 2.71 3.33
C LEU A 227 1.05 3.43 2.27
N VAL A 228 0.55 3.38 1.03
CA VAL A 228 1.18 3.92 -0.18
C VAL A 228 0.88 5.41 -0.28
N ARG A 229 1.84 6.21 0.18
CA ARG A 229 1.83 7.66 0.11
C ARG A 229 3.23 8.23 -0.07
N GLU A 230 3.32 9.34 -0.78
CA GLU A 230 4.56 10.09 -1.02
C GLU A 230 4.59 11.37 -0.17
N CYS A 231 5.77 11.92 0.10
CA CYS A 231 5.95 13.21 0.77
C CYS A 231 7.05 14.03 0.08
N ASP A 232 7.18 15.32 0.41
CA ASP A 232 8.29 16.15 -0.13
C ASP A 232 9.67 15.89 0.49
N GLY A 233 9.77 14.94 1.43
CA GLY A 233 11.00 14.71 2.17
C GLY A 233 11.27 15.75 3.27
N LEU A 234 10.35 16.69 3.51
CA LEU A 234 10.48 17.72 4.56
C LEU A 234 9.35 17.65 5.59
N TYR A 235 8.12 17.45 5.13
CA TYR A 235 6.92 17.47 5.95
C TYR A 235 6.18 16.13 5.88
N GLU A 236 5.56 15.76 7.00
CA GLU A 236 4.55 14.71 7.00
C GLU A 236 3.40 15.12 6.07
N SER A 237 3.29 14.43 4.93
CA SER A 237 2.28 14.68 3.91
C SER A 237 1.92 13.38 3.20
N SER A 238 0.72 13.34 2.62
CA SER A 238 0.22 12.22 1.83
C SER A 238 -0.07 12.66 0.40
N ARG A 239 0.96 12.63 -0.43
CA ARG A 239 0.89 12.87 -1.87
C ARG A 239 0.70 11.57 -2.63
N LEU A 240 0.06 11.68 -3.79
CA LEU A 240 -0.07 10.56 -4.72
C LEU A 240 1.33 10.06 -5.13
N ALA A 241 1.52 8.75 -5.09
CA ALA A 241 2.75 8.12 -5.54
C ALA A 241 3.11 8.51 -6.99
N PHE A 242 4.42 8.57 -7.26
CA PHE A 242 5.04 8.96 -8.53
C PHE A 242 4.89 10.44 -8.90
N THR A 243 4.65 11.32 -7.93
CA THR A 243 4.53 12.77 -8.17
C THR A 243 5.69 13.60 -7.64
N GLY A 244 6.60 13.01 -6.85
CA GLY A 244 7.75 13.71 -6.26
C GLY A 244 8.98 13.86 -7.15
N MET A 245 9.00 13.27 -8.35
CA MET A 245 10.20 13.25 -9.20
C MET A 245 10.60 14.67 -9.64
N ASN A 246 11.86 15.04 -9.36
CA ASN A 246 12.44 16.33 -9.76
C ASN A 246 13.59 16.15 -10.76
N SER A 247 14.13 17.26 -11.28
CA SER A 247 15.26 17.26 -12.25
C SER A 247 16.55 16.63 -11.71
N HIS A 248 16.63 16.39 -10.40
CA HIS A 248 17.76 15.76 -9.72
C HIS A 248 17.53 14.28 -9.41
N GLY A 249 16.41 13.70 -9.86
CA GLY A 249 16.12 12.28 -9.70
C GLY A 249 15.75 11.87 -8.27
N CYS A 250 15.39 12.83 -7.39
CA CYS A 250 14.97 12.55 -6.02
C CYS A 250 13.53 12.00 -6.04
N GLY A 251 13.41 10.73 -6.42
CA GLY A 251 12.19 9.95 -6.29
C GLY A 251 12.30 9.01 -5.12
N MET A 252 11.17 8.73 -4.49
CA MET A 252 11.03 7.69 -3.48
C MET A 252 11.38 6.30 -4.07
N ASP A 253 11.93 5.37 -3.27
CA ASP A 253 12.38 4.05 -3.75
C ASP A 253 11.22 3.08 -4.04
N TRP A 254 10.34 3.46 -4.97
CA TRP A 254 9.25 2.62 -5.45
C TRP A 254 9.76 1.32 -6.05
N ALA A 255 10.96 1.33 -6.65
CA ALA A 255 11.58 0.13 -7.20
C ALA A 255 11.88 -0.90 -6.11
N GLY A 256 12.48 -0.48 -4.99
CA GLY A 256 12.73 -1.32 -3.82
C GLY A 256 11.45 -1.90 -3.25
N LEU A 257 10.42 -1.06 -3.03
CA LEU A 257 9.12 -1.49 -2.52
C LEU A 257 8.46 -2.52 -3.45
N ILE A 258 8.29 -2.19 -4.74
CA ILE A 258 7.62 -3.06 -5.73
C ILE A 258 8.35 -4.39 -5.87
N CYS A 259 9.69 -4.37 -5.96
CA CYS A 259 10.48 -5.59 -6.10
C CYS A 259 10.43 -6.44 -4.82
N GLY A 260 10.48 -5.82 -3.65
CA GLY A 260 10.33 -6.50 -2.36
C GLY A 260 8.98 -7.21 -2.25
N LEU A 261 7.89 -6.48 -2.50
CA LEU A 261 6.52 -7.03 -2.43
C LEU A 261 6.28 -8.13 -3.46
N ARG A 262 6.82 -7.99 -4.68
CA ARG A 262 6.76 -9.03 -5.71
C ARG A 262 7.49 -10.30 -5.25
N ARG A 263 8.71 -10.15 -4.73
CA ARG A 263 9.56 -11.27 -4.29
C ARG A 263 8.95 -12.02 -3.11
N MET A 264 8.37 -11.31 -2.16
CA MET A 264 7.69 -11.90 -1.00
C MET A 264 6.28 -12.39 -1.32
N GLU A 265 5.82 -12.24 -2.57
CA GLU A 265 4.48 -12.57 -2.99
C GLU A 265 3.41 -11.99 -2.07
N PHE A 266 3.54 -10.70 -1.75
CA PHE A 266 2.66 -10.00 -0.83
C PHE A 266 1.18 -10.17 -1.22
N ASP A 267 0.36 -10.61 -0.26
CA ASP A 267 -1.07 -10.88 -0.40
C ASP A 267 -1.94 -10.05 0.56
N GLY A 268 -1.32 -9.10 1.27
CA GLY A 268 -1.99 -8.14 2.13
C GLY A 268 -2.65 -6.98 1.37
N GLU A 269 -2.79 -5.84 2.04
CA GLU A 269 -3.50 -4.67 1.51
C GLU A 269 -2.55 -3.52 1.12
N LEU A 270 -2.72 -2.98 -0.08
CA LEU A 270 -2.19 -1.67 -0.46
C LEU A 270 -3.23 -0.60 -0.19
N ILE A 271 -2.90 0.35 0.68
CA ILE A 271 -3.77 1.47 1.05
C ILE A 271 -3.23 2.70 0.35
N VAL A 272 -3.94 3.19 -0.67
CA VAL A 272 -3.56 4.42 -1.37
C VAL A 272 -4.02 5.62 -0.54
N ASP A 273 -3.09 6.51 -0.18
CA ASP A 273 -3.41 7.80 0.43
C ASP A 273 -2.78 8.95 -0.36
N ALA A 274 -3.63 9.84 -0.88
CA ALA A 274 -3.26 11.01 -1.65
C ALA A 274 -4.06 12.25 -1.21
N HIS A 275 -4.46 12.31 0.06
CA HIS A 275 -5.37 13.35 0.52
C HIS A 275 -4.79 14.78 0.38
N ASP A 276 -3.47 14.97 0.53
CA ASP A 276 -2.84 16.28 0.34
C ASP A 276 -2.78 16.68 -1.12
N THR A 277 -2.51 15.73 -2.02
CA THR A 277 -2.65 15.98 -3.46
C THR A 277 -4.07 16.46 -3.76
N LEU A 278 -5.09 15.75 -3.28
CA LEU A 278 -6.48 16.12 -3.52
C LEU A 278 -6.86 17.49 -2.91
N ARG A 279 -6.34 17.82 -1.73
CA ARG A 279 -6.52 19.12 -1.07
C ARG A 279 -5.90 20.25 -1.88
N GLY A 280 -4.73 20.03 -2.49
CA GLY A 280 -4.04 20.99 -3.34
C GLY A 280 -4.81 21.36 -4.61
N PHE A 281 -5.67 20.47 -5.12
CA PHE A 281 -6.50 20.76 -6.29
C PHE A 281 -7.78 21.56 -5.95
N SER A 282 -8.15 22.45 -6.87
CA SER A 282 -9.46 23.12 -6.88
C SER A 282 -10.60 22.11 -6.76
N PRO A 283 -11.68 22.40 -6.02
CA PRO A 283 -12.85 21.52 -5.92
C PRO A 283 -13.45 21.09 -7.27
N LEU A 284 -13.24 21.87 -8.34
CA LEU A 284 -13.69 21.57 -9.71
C LEU A 284 -12.87 20.46 -10.39
N LEU A 285 -11.62 20.25 -9.96
CA LEU A 285 -10.69 19.28 -10.54
C LEU A 285 -10.61 17.97 -9.74
N ARG A 286 -11.03 17.99 -8.47
CA ARG A 286 -10.88 16.85 -7.54
C ARG A 286 -11.47 15.54 -8.06
N GLU A 287 -12.59 15.57 -8.77
CA GLU A 287 -13.22 14.36 -9.33
C GLU A 287 -12.27 13.62 -10.29
N GLN A 288 -11.49 14.35 -11.08
CA GLN A 288 -10.57 13.77 -12.07
C GLN A 288 -9.35 13.08 -11.41
N ILE A 289 -9.07 13.40 -10.14
CA ILE A 289 -7.96 12.81 -9.41
C ILE A 289 -8.30 11.38 -8.95
N TYR A 290 -9.57 11.05 -8.71
CA TYR A 290 -9.97 9.71 -8.24
C TYR A 290 -9.66 8.60 -9.27
N PRO A 291 -9.98 8.74 -10.57
CA PRO A 291 -9.53 7.80 -11.59
C PRO A 291 -8.01 7.69 -11.70
N LEU A 292 -7.26 8.78 -11.48
CA LEU A 292 -5.81 8.76 -11.47
C LEU A 292 -5.28 7.94 -10.26
N MET A 293 -5.82 8.16 -9.06
CA MET A 293 -5.51 7.36 -7.87
C MET A 293 -5.75 5.87 -8.12
N LYS A 294 -6.89 5.51 -8.74
CA LYS A 294 -7.17 4.12 -9.11
C LYS A 294 -6.14 3.56 -10.09
N SER A 295 -5.76 4.36 -11.09
CA SER A 295 -4.80 3.94 -12.12
C SER A 295 -3.41 3.70 -11.52
N VAL A 296 -2.98 4.54 -10.58
CA VAL A 296 -1.75 4.34 -9.79
C VAL A 296 -1.86 3.06 -8.95
N ALA A 297 -2.99 2.83 -8.27
CA ALA A 297 -3.20 1.62 -7.47
C ALA A 297 -3.12 0.35 -8.34
N ASP A 298 -3.80 0.34 -9.50
CA ASP A 298 -3.79 -0.77 -10.45
C ASP A 298 -2.41 -1.01 -11.05
N TYR A 299 -1.64 0.06 -11.24
CA TYR A 299 -0.26 -0.03 -11.69
C TYR A 299 0.63 -0.70 -10.64
N PHE A 300 0.53 -0.34 -9.35
CA PHE A 300 1.22 -1.07 -8.27
C PHE A 300 0.84 -2.55 -8.27
N VAL A 301 -0.45 -2.87 -8.33
CA VAL A 301 -0.93 -4.26 -8.40
C VAL A 301 -0.30 -4.99 -9.57
N TRP A 302 -0.38 -4.40 -10.76
CA TRP A 302 0.20 -4.99 -11.95
C TRP A 302 1.68 -5.29 -11.79
N GLN A 303 2.46 -4.31 -11.32
CA GLN A 303 3.91 -4.44 -11.14
C GLN A 303 4.28 -5.48 -10.10
N ILE A 304 3.57 -5.53 -8.97
CA ILE A 304 3.83 -6.50 -7.89
C ILE A 304 3.45 -7.91 -8.31
N GLU A 305 2.41 -8.10 -9.13
CA GLU A 305 1.91 -9.42 -9.50
C GLU A 305 2.58 -10.07 -10.73
N ILE A 306 3.48 -9.37 -11.44
CA ILE A 306 4.10 -9.85 -12.70
C ILE A 306 4.61 -11.29 -12.57
N GLU A 307 5.48 -11.55 -11.59
CA GLU A 307 6.05 -12.89 -11.42
C GLU A 307 5.00 -13.92 -11.00
N ARG A 308 4.07 -13.54 -10.11
CA ARG A 308 2.97 -14.42 -9.67
C ARG A 308 2.09 -14.85 -10.84
N LYS A 309 1.89 -13.99 -11.85
CA LYS A 309 1.11 -14.31 -13.05
C LYS A 309 1.88 -15.23 -14.01
N ILE A 310 3.17 -14.95 -14.21
CA ILE A 310 4.03 -15.77 -15.08
C ILE A 310 4.18 -17.20 -14.55
N LYS A 311 4.40 -17.38 -13.24
CA LYS A 311 4.73 -18.69 -12.64
C LYS A 311 3.58 -19.70 -12.62
N LYS A 312 2.34 -19.28 -12.91
CA LYS A 312 1.14 -20.15 -12.90
C LYS A 312 1.13 -21.17 -14.04
N TYR A 313 1.91 -20.92 -15.07
CA TYR A 313 1.96 -21.72 -16.29
C TYR A 313 3.19 -22.61 -16.31
N SER A 314 3.17 -23.65 -17.14
CA SER A 314 4.28 -24.60 -17.34
C SER A 314 5.00 -24.41 -18.68
N ALA A 315 4.43 -23.61 -19.59
CA ALA A 315 4.99 -23.31 -20.90
C ALA A 315 4.83 -21.83 -21.22
N TRP A 316 5.91 -21.20 -21.68
CA TRP A 316 5.97 -19.76 -21.92
C TRP A 316 6.39 -19.46 -23.35
N ILE A 317 5.78 -18.44 -23.93
CA ILE A 317 6.19 -17.83 -25.20
C ILE A 317 6.28 -16.33 -24.97
N LEU A 318 7.30 -15.67 -25.52
CA LEU A 318 7.37 -14.21 -25.51
C LEU A 318 6.77 -13.63 -26.79
N PHE A 319 6.16 -12.46 -26.66
CA PHE A 319 5.75 -11.62 -27.78
C PHE A 319 6.51 -10.30 -27.72
N GLY A 320 7.39 -10.08 -28.69
CA GLY A 320 8.33 -8.97 -28.76
C GLY A 320 9.78 -9.48 -28.73
N ALA A 321 10.60 -9.02 -29.67
CA ALA A 321 12.02 -9.37 -29.77
C ALA A 321 12.97 -8.20 -29.40
N GLY A 322 12.42 -7.14 -28.79
CA GLY A 322 13.15 -5.92 -28.40
C GLY A 322 13.87 -5.98 -27.04
N GLN A 323 14.20 -4.82 -26.48
CA GLN A 323 14.93 -4.70 -25.21
C GLN A 323 14.20 -5.36 -24.03
N MET A 324 12.88 -5.21 -23.95
CA MET A 324 12.06 -5.80 -22.89
C MET A 324 12.14 -7.33 -22.88
N CYS A 325 12.24 -7.97 -24.05
CA CYS A 325 12.49 -9.42 -24.15
C CYS A 325 13.86 -9.81 -23.60
N ARG A 326 14.91 -9.02 -23.88
CA ARG A 326 16.25 -9.25 -23.31
C ARG A 326 16.24 -9.11 -21.79
N ASN A 327 15.52 -8.13 -21.27
CA ASN A 327 15.37 -7.90 -19.83
C ASN A 327 14.60 -9.04 -19.16
N TYR A 328 13.51 -9.54 -19.78
CA TYR A 328 12.84 -10.75 -19.33
C TYR A 328 13.83 -11.92 -19.26
N MET A 329 14.58 -12.16 -20.34
CA MET A 329 15.52 -13.28 -20.39
C MET A 329 16.60 -13.19 -19.32
N ALA A 330 17.07 -11.97 -19.02
CA ALA A 330 18.08 -11.73 -18.00
C ALA A 330 17.57 -11.96 -16.56
N CYS A 331 16.33 -11.59 -16.25
CA CYS A 331 15.78 -11.67 -14.89
C CYS A 331 15.00 -12.97 -14.63
N TYR A 332 14.26 -13.44 -15.63
CA TYR A 332 13.27 -14.51 -15.50
C TYR A 332 13.52 -15.70 -16.42
N GLY A 333 14.27 -15.53 -17.51
CA GLY A 333 14.44 -16.56 -18.55
C GLY A 333 15.04 -17.88 -18.07
N ARG A 334 15.79 -17.90 -16.96
CA ARG A 334 16.27 -19.16 -16.36
C ARG A 334 15.19 -19.89 -15.56
N LYS A 335 14.33 -19.15 -14.86
CA LYS A 335 13.26 -19.70 -13.99
C LYS A 335 12.00 -20.06 -14.80
N TYR A 336 11.69 -19.27 -15.82
CA TYR A 336 10.53 -19.39 -16.69
C TYR A 336 10.98 -19.34 -18.17
N PRO A 337 11.68 -20.38 -18.66
CA PRO A 337 12.30 -20.38 -19.97
C PRO A 337 11.25 -20.42 -21.10
N PRO A 338 11.22 -19.40 -21.98
CA PRO A 338 10.31 -19.41 -23.12
C PRO A 338 10.79 -20.41 -24.18
N ALA A 339 9.84 -21.03 -24.90
CA ALA A 339 10.15 -21.93 -26.00
C ALA A 339 10.68 -21.17 -27.24
N PHE A 340 10.14 -19.98 -27.50
CA PHE A 340 10.55 -19.06 -28.55
C PHE A 340 10.01 -17.66 -28.26
N THR A 341 10.38 -16.67 -29.07
CA THR A 341 9.72 -15.36 -29.11
C THR A 341 9.07 -15.14 -30.47
N CYS A 342 8.08 -14.27 -30.57
CA CYS A 342 7.48 -13.87 -31.83
C CYS A 342 7.38 -12.35 -31.93
N ASP A 343 7.39 -11.83 -33.14
CA ASP A 343 7.30 -10.39 -33.39
C ASP A 343 6.49 -10.10 -34.65
N ASN A 344 5.81 -8.96 -34.70
CA ASN A 344 5.05 -8.54 -35.87
C ASN A 344 5.97 -8.14 -37.04
N ASP A 345 7.24 -7.81 -36.77
CA ASP A 345 8.21 -7.51 -37.81
C ASP A 345 8.70 -8.78 -38.53
N ALA A 346 8.30 -8.93 -39.79
CA ALA A 346 8.69 -10.05 -40.64
C ALA A 346 10.19 -10.09 -40.94
N GLY A 347 10.90 -8.96 -40.84
CA GLY A 347 12.35 -8.89 -41.01
C GLY A 347 13.12 -9.60 -39.90
N LEU A 348 12.48 -9.85 -38.75
CA LEU A 348 13.10 -10.55 -37.63
C LEU A 348 12.90 -12.07 -37.68
N TRP A 349 11.98 -12.59 -38.50
CA TRP A 349 11.62 -14.01 -38.46
C TRP A 349 12.77 -14.92 -38.88
N GLY A 350 13.02 -15.98 -38.11
CA GLY A 350 14.15 -16.90 -38.27
C GLY A 350 15.46 -16.39 -37.66
N SER A 351 15.50 -15.16 -37.16
CA SER A 351 16.62 -14.67 -36.34
C SER A 351 16.56 -15.20 -34.91
N PHE A 352 17.60 -14.93 -34.11
CA PHE A 352 17.67 -15.34 -32.71
C PHE A 352 17.92 -14.16 -31.78
N VAL A 353 17.18 -14.11 -30.67
CA VAL A 353 17.36 -13.13 -29.58
C VAL A 353 17.52 -13.87 -28.27
N CYS A 354 18.65 -13.67 -27.59
CA CYS A 354 18.95 -14.35 -26.31
C CYS A 354 18.79 -15.88 -26.38
N GLY A 355 19.11 -16.49 -27.54
CA GLY A 355 18.96 -17.92 -27.79
C GLY A 355 17.54 -18.37 -28.19
N LEU A 356 16.55 -17.46 -28.22
CA LEU A 356 15.20 -17.74 -28.70
C LEU A 356 15.08 -17.44 -30.19
N GLU A 357 14.56 -18.40 -30.95
CA GLU A 357 14.15 -18.16 -32.34
C GLU A 357 12.99 -17.15 -32.37
N VAL A 358 13.06 -16.18 -33.29
CA VAL A 358 11.97 -15.23 -33.52
C VAL A 358 11.04 -15.79 -34.60
N LYS A 359 9.78 -16.05 -34.26
CA LYS A 359 8.77 -16.63 -35.15
C LYS A 359 7.71 -15.62 -35.57
N SER A 360 7.01 -15.93 -36.66
CA SER A 360 5.77 -15.25 -37.02
C SER A 360 4.69 -15.51 -35.96
N PRO A 361 3.94 -14.49 -35.50
CA PRO A 361 2.85 -14.67 -34.55
C PRO A 361 1.80 -15.70 -34.99
N LYS A 362 1.68 -15.99 -36.30
CA LYS A 362 0.75 -17.00 -36.82
C LYS A 362 0.88 -18.37 -36.15
N VAL A 363 2.07 -18.72 -35.65
CA VAL A 363 2.31 -19.98 -34.92
C VAL A 363 1.48 -20.08 -33.63
N LEU A 364 1.08 -18.94 -33.06
CA LEU A 364 0.30 -18.87 -31.82
C LEU A 364 -1.12 -19.43 -31.95
N ARG A 365 -1.64 -19.62 -33.18
CA ARG A 365 -2.97 -20.22 -33.39
C ARG A 365 -3.06 -21.70 -33.02
N GLN A 366 -1.91 -22.35 -32.88
CA GLN A 366 -1.80 -23.80 -32.66
C GLN A 366 -1.13 -24.14 -31.32
N ILE A 367 -1.01 -23.17 -30.40
CA ILE A 367 -0.33 -23.41 -29.12
C ILE A 367 -1.23 -24.18 -28.16
N PRO A 368 -0.66 -25.03 -27.28
CA PRO A 368 -1.38 -25.70 -26.22
C PRO A 368 -2.12 -24.73 -25.29
N GLN A 369 -3.26 -25.18 -24.73
CA GLN A 369 -4.09 -24.37 -23.83
C GLN A 369 -3.44 -24.05 -22.48
N ASP A 370 -2.36 -24.73 -22.09
CA ASP A 370 -1.57 -24.49 -20.88
C ASP A 370 -0.39 -23.53 -21.11
N CYS A 371 -0.16 -23.14 -22.37
CA CYS A 371 0.89 -22.19 -22.72
C CYS A 371 0.42 -20.75 -22.51
N VAL A 372 1.28 -19.91 -21.92
CA VAL A 372 1.05 -18.47 -21.81
C VAL A 372 1.87 -17.71 -22.84
N VAL A 373 1.27 -16.68 -23.43
CA VAL A 373 1.97 -15.69 -24.24
C VAL A 373 2.20 -14.44 -23.38
N ILE A 374 3.47 -14.15 -23.10
CA ILE A 374 3.89 -12.99 -22.32
C ILE A 374 4.26 -11.86 -23.28
N ILE A 375 3.50 -10.78 -23.24
CA ILE A 375 3.76 -9.60 -24.04
C ILE A 375 4.94 -8.83 -23.43
N CYS A 376 6.04 -8.76 -24.17
CA CYS A 376 7.25 -8.00 -23.88
C CYS A 376 7.35 -6.80 -24.84
N ASN A 377 6.33 -5.93 -24.81
CA ASN A 377 6.22 -4.75 -25.65
C ASN A 377 5.35 -3.68 -24.97
N THR A 378 5.64 -2.40 -25.22
CA THR A 378 4.88 -1.26 -24.69
C THR A 378 3.47 -1.14 -25.27
N TYR A 379 3.21 -1.68 -26.47
CA TYR A 379 1.88 -1.73 -27.11
C TYR A 379 1.02 -2.91 -26.59
N TYR A 380 0.96 -3.05 -25.27
CA TYR A 380 0.34 -4.22 -24.63
C TYR A 380 -1.15 -4.36 -24.96
N LYS A 381 -1.90 -3.26 -25.10
CA LYS A 381 -3.35 -3.30 -25.36
C LYS A 381 -3.64 -3.81 -26.76
N GLU A 382 -2.91 -3.30 -27.74
CA GLU A 382 -3.03 -3.62 -29.16
C GLU A 382 -2.64 -5.08 -29.41
N ILE A 383 -1.51 -5.51 -28.83
CA ILE A 383 -1.02 -6.89 -28.95
C ILE A 383 -1.95 -7.85 -28.22
N ALA A 384 -2.42 -7.53 -27.00
CA ALA A 384 -3.38 -8.38 -26.30
C ALA A 384 -4.67 -8.56 -27.10
N LYS A 385 -5.15 -7.50 -27.77
CA LYS A 385 -6.31 -7.60 -28.69
C LYS A 385 -6.00 -8.52 -29.87
N GLN A 386 -4.88 -8.32 -30.56
CA GLN A 386 -4.43 -9.18 -31.67
C GLN A 386 -4.39 -10.66 -31.25
N LEU A 387 -3.81 -10.95 -30.09
CA LEU A 387 -3.70 -12.32 -29.57
C LEU A 387 -5.06 -12.93 -29.28
N ARG A 388 -5.99 -12.19 -28.68
CA ARG A 388 -7.38 -12.64 -28.47
C ARG A 388 -8.09 -12.91 -29.79
N ASP A 389 -7.94 -12.03 -30.78
CA ASP A 389 -8.51 -12.20 -32.12
C ASP A 389 -7.94 -13.45 -32.83
N MET A 390 -6.74 -13.88 -32.43
CA MET A 390 -6.11 -15.13 -32.89
C MET A 390 -6.50 -16.37 -32.08
N GLY A 391 -7.37 -16.24 -31.07
CA GLY A 391 -7.82 -17.33 -30.21
C GLY A 391 -6.88 -17.67 -29.06
N VAL A 392 -5.88 -16.83 -28.77
CA VAL A 392 -4.99 -17.03 -27.62
C VAL A 392 -5.74 -16.65 -26.34
N VAL A 393 -5.81 -17.60 -25.40
CA VAL A 393 -6.56 -17.44 -24.14
C VAL A 393 -5.65 -16.90 -23.03
N ASN A 394 -4.50 -17.51 -22.81
CA ASN A 394 -3.59 -17.14 -21.73
C ASN A 394 -2.63 -16.06 -22.21
N ILE A 395 -2.92 -14.82 -21.83
CA ILE A 395 -2.13 -13.65 -22.19
C ILE A 395 -1.74 -12.95 -20.90
N GLU A 396 -0.43 -12.80 -20.69
CA GLU A 396 0.13 -12.02 -19.60
C GLU A 396 1.03 -10.92 -20.15
N THR A 397 1.38 -9.96 -19.32
CA THR A 397 2.27 -8.86 -19.69
C THR A 397 3.50 -8.85 -18.80
N PHE A 398 4.64 -8.56 -19.41
CA PHE A 398 5.86 -8.25 -18.71
C PHE A 398 6.18 -6.77 -18.91
N ASN A 399 6.70 -6.13 -17.86
CA ASN A 399 7.19 -4.77 -17.90
C ASN A 399 8.52 -4.72 -17.17
N ASP A 400 9.48 -4.01 -17.75
CA ASP A 400 10.87 -3.96 -17.33
C ASP A 400 11.24 -2.65 -16.62
N GLU A 401 10.26 -1.90 -16.15
CA GLU A 401 10.48 -0.65 -15.41
C GLU A 401 11.06 -0.92 -14.01
N TYR A 402 10.51 -1.93 -13.32
CA TYR A 402 10.99 -2.37 -12.01
C TYR A 402 11.52 -3.80 -12.08
N LEU A 403 12.79 -3.93 -12.44
CA LEU A 403 13.50 -5.20 -12.45
C LEU A 403 14.09 -5.51 -11.07
N PRO A 404 14.09 -6.79 -10.64
CA PRO A 404 14.84 -7.19 -9.46
C PRO A 404 16.30 -6.76 -9.59
N ARG A 405 16.83 -6.07 -8.56
CA ARG A 405 18.27 -5.77 -8.49
C ARG A 405 19.04 -7.09 -8.43
N ARG A 406 20.16 -7.16 -9.17
CA ARG A 406 21.01 -8.36 -9.27
C ARG A 406 21.80 -8.62 -8.01
#